data_AF-A0A4S8IPE7-F1
#
_entry.id   AF-A0A4S8IPE7-F1
#
_cell.length_a   1.000
_cell.length_b   1.000
_cell.length_c   1.000
_cell.angle_alpha   90.00
_cell.angle_beta   90.00
_cell.angle_gamma   90.00
#
_symmetry.space_group_name_H-M   'P 1'
#
loop_
_entity.id
_entity.type
_entity.pdbx_description
1 polymer ?
#
loop_
_entity_poly.entity_id
_entity_poly.type
_entity_poly.pdbx_seq_one_letter_code
_entity_poly.pdbx_strand_id
1 'polypeptide(L)'
;MVVVTRNCPPTGGDINLASLDLDPPNVFDDGCYRDLVAKNGLPYSDQELFDGGSQDSLVRQYSVNSAALARDFTTAMVKMGVISPLTGSRGEIRSNC
;
A
#
# COMPACT_ATOMS: atom_id res chain seq x y z
N MET A 1 -15.00 -6.57 9.30
CA MET A 1 -14.04 -6.96 10.35
C MET A 1 -14.13 -8.44 10.82
N VAL A 2 -14.49 -9.43 9.98
CA VAL A 2 -14.60 -10.86 10.41
C VAL A 2 -13.67 -11.81 9.61
N VAL A 3 -12.91 -11.33 8.62
CA VAL A 3 -12.20 -12.21 7.68
C VAL A 3 -10.84 -12.69 8.21
N VAL A 4 -10.12 -11.85 8.96
CA VAL A 4 -8.70 -12.12 9.32
C VAL A 4 -8.56 -13.19 10.41
N THR A 5 -9.37 -13.15 11.46
CA THR A 5 -9.21 -14.01 12.64
C THR A 5 -9.44 -15.49 12.36
N ARG A 6 -10.17 -15.84 11.29
CA ARG A 6 -10.39 -17.24 10.88
C ARG A 6 -9.13 -17.87 10.26
N ASN A 7 -8.31 -17.09 9.57
CA ASN A 7 -7.12 -17.56 8.87
C ASN A 7 -5.80 -17.10 9.53
N CYS A 8 -5.86 -16.28 10.58
CA CYS A 8 -4.70 -15.80 11.34
C CYS A 8 -4.90 -16.15 12.83
N PRO A 9 -4.54 -17.38 13.24
CA PRO A 9 -4.69 -17.78 14.64
C PRO A 9 -3.65 -17.05 15.53
N PRO A 10 -3.91 -16.87 16.84
CA PRO A 10 -2.95 -16.21 17.75
C PRO A 10 -1.60 -16.93 17.91
N THR A 11 -1.48 -18.17 17.45
CA THR A 11 -0.25 -18.97 17.52
C THR A 11 -0.21 -19.92 16.33
N GLY A 12 0.92 -19.94 15.61
CA GLY A 12 1.10 -20.68 14.37
C GLY A 12 0.36 -20.04 13.20
N GLY A 13 0.43 -20.67 12.02
CA GLY A 13 -0.23 -20.13 10.82
C GLY A 13 0.44 -18.88 10.23
N ASP A 14 1.70 -18.58 10.61
CA ASP A 14 2.45 -17.38 10.19
C ASP A 14 2.57 -17.20 8.66
N ILE A 15 2.41 -18.29 7.90
CA ILE A 15 2.46 -18.28 6.42
C ILE A 15 1.08 -18.11 5.75
N ASN A 16 0.00 -18.04 6.54
CA ASN A 16 -1.33 -17.86 5.99
C ASN A 16 -1.47 -16.46 5.41
N LEU A 17 -2.01 -16.38 4.19
CA LEU A 17 -2.15 -15.12 3.48
C LEU A 17 -3.57 -14.54 3.65
N ALA A 18 -3.62 -13.22 3.66
CA ALA A 18 -4.84 -12.44 3.53
C ALA A 18 -4.59 -11.33 2.50
N SER A 19 -5.65 -10.90 1.81
CA SER A 19 -5.53 -9.78 0.87
C SER A 19 -5.36 -8.46 1.63
N LEU A 20 -4.46 -7.60 1.14
CA LEU A 20 -4.26 -6.24 1.68
C LEU A 20 -5.38 -5.29 1.26
N ASP A 21 -6.00 -5.55 0.11
CA ASP A 21 -7.18 -4.84 -0.41
C ASP A 21 -8.34 -5.83 -0.53
N LEU A 22 -9.50 -5.52 0.04
CA LEU A 22 -10.60 -6.45 0.11
C LEU A 22 -11.37 -6.56 -1.22
N ASP A 23 -11.44 -5.50 -2.02
CA ASP A 23 -12.19 -5.52 -3.28
C ASP A 23 -11.83 -4.36 -4.24
N PRO A 24 -11.30 -4.66 -5.44
CA PRO A 24 -10.81 -5.96 -5.94
C PRO A 24 -9.35 -6.25 -5.54
N PRO A 25 -9.01 -7.47 -5.06
CA PRO A 25 -7.69 -7.76 -4.46
C PRO A 25 -6.50 -7.77 -5.43
N ASN A 26 -6.74 -7.76 -6.74
CA ASN A 26 -5.71 -7.90 -7.78
C ASN A 26 -5.75 -6.77 -8.82
N VAL A 27 -6.33 -5.63 -8.48
CA VAL A 27 -6.34 -4.44 -9.35
C VAL A 27 -5.68 -3.30 -8.60
N PHE A 28 -4.91 -2.50 -9.33
CA PHE A 28 -4.38 -1.26 -8.77
C PHE A 28 -5.46 -0.17 -8.90
N ASP A 29 -6.13 0.16 -7.80
CA ASP A 29 -7.13 1.21 -7.71
C ASP A 29 -7.06 1.93 -6.34
N ASP A 30 -8.13 2.64 -5.97
CA ASP A 30 -8.29 3.33 -4.69
C ASP A 30 -8.90 2.46 -3.57
N GLY A 31 -9.09 1.16 -3.79
CA GLY A 31 -9.71 0.21 -2.84
C GLY A 31 -9.07 0.23 -1.47
N CYS A 32 -7.75 0.15 -1.41
CA CYS A 32 -6.97 0.32 -0.19
C CYS A 32 -7.39 1.57 0.62
N TYR A 33 -7.58 2.73 -0.02
CA TYR A 33 -7.98 3.96 0.69
C TYR A 33 -9.45 3.93 1.13
N ARG A 34 -10.35 3.28 0.36
CA ARG A 34 -11.73 3.04 0.80
C ARG A 34 -11.77 2.14 2.04
N ASP A 35 -10.91 1.12 2.09
CA ASP A 35 -10.79 0.24 3.25
C ASP A 35 -10.29 0.99 4.50
N LEU A 36 -9.34 1.90 4.37
CA LEU A 36 -8.89 2.73 5.49
C LEU A 36 -10.02 3.60 6.06
N VAL A 37 -10.81 4.24 5.19
CA VAL A 37 -11.97 5.05 5.60
C VAL A 37 -13.02 4.18 6.30
N ALA A 38 -13.20 2.94 5.85
CA ALA A 38 -14.09 1.95 6.45
C ALA A 38 -13.52 1.26 7.70
N LYS A 39 -12.34 1.68 8.18
CA LYS A 39 -11.62 1.07 9.32
C LYS A 39 -11.32 -0.43 9.10
N ASN A 40 -11.02 -0.81 7.86
CA ASN A 40 -10.70 -2.16 7.42
C ASN A 40 -9.22 -2.31 7.00
N GLY A 41 -8.32 -1.37 7.35
CA GLY A 41 -6.89 -1.53 7.08
C GLY A 41 -6.34 -2.81 7.74
N LEU A 42 -5.63 -3.64 6.97
CA LEU A 42 -5.18 -4.95 7.46
C LEU A 42 -3.94 -4.84 8.37
N PRO A 43 -2.81 -4.28 7.92
CA PRO A 43 -1.70 -3.92 8.80
C PRO A 43 -2.06 -2.76 9.72
N TYR A 44 -1.48 -2.76 10.92
CA TYR A 44 -1.54 -1.61 11.83
C TYR A 44 -1.04 -0.32 11.16
N SER A 45 0.07 -0.39 10.41
CA SER A 45 0.64 0.77 9.70
C SER A 45 -0.31 1.44 8.71
N ASP A 46 -1.21 0.65 8.12
CA ASP A 46 -2.12 1.14 7.09
C ASP A 46 -3.24 1.94 7.77
N GLN A 47 -3.78 1.42 8.88
CA GLN A 47 -4.85 2.09 9.61
C GLN A 47 -4.39 3.38 10.29
N GLU A 48 -3.11 3.49 10.66
CA GLU A 48 -2.51 4.72 11.21
C GLU A 48 -2.53 5.90 10.22
N LEU A 49 -2.63 5.64 8.90
CA LEU A 49 -2.82 6.71 7.92
C LEU A 49 -4.19 7.40 8.05
N PHE A 50 -5.16 6.75 8.70
CA PHE A 50 -6.52 7.24 8.91
C PHE A 50 -6.99 6.98 10.34
N ASP A 51 -6.39 7.65 11.32
CA ASP A 51 -6.79 7.58 12.73
C ASP A 51 -6.84 8.95 13.43
N GLY A 52 -7.24 10.00 12.69
CA GLY A 52 -7.31 11.37 13.21
C GLY A 52 -5.99 12.13 13.09
N GLY A 53 -5.08 11.64 12.26
CA GLY A 53 -3.76 12.21 12.01
C GLY A 53 -3.73 13.23 10.87
N SER A 54 -2.53 13.71 10.55
CA SER A 54 -2.33 14.67 9.45
C SER A 54 -2.61 14.12 8.06
N GLN A 55 -2.64 12.79 7.91
CA GLN A 55 -2.85 12.11 6.62
C GLN A 55 -4.33 11.87 6.29
N ASP A 56 -5.23 12.10 7.25
CA ASP A 56 -6.66 11.86 7.12
C ASP A 56 -7.29 12.50 5.87
N SER A 57 -6.90 13.75 5.58
CA SER A 57 -7.40 14.51 4.43
C SER A 57 -6.98 13.89 3.10
N LEU A 58 -5.75 13.39 3.02
CA LEU A 58 -5.20 12.75 1.83
C LEU A 58 -5.84 11.37 1.61
N VAL A 59 -6.05 10.60 2.68
CA VAL A 59 -6.77 9.32 2.60
C VAL A 59 -8.20 9.52 2.10
N ARG A 60 -8.93 10.51 2.65
CA ARG A 60 -10.28 10.85 2.15
C ARG A 60 -10.28 11.32 0.70
N GLN A 61 -9.22 12.00 0.27
CA GLN A 61 -9.12 12.44 -1.12
C GLN A 61 -8.95 11.26 -2.06
N TYR A 62 -8.03 10.35 -1.76
CA TYR A 62 -7.76 9.21 -2.63
C TYR A 62 -8.90 8.19 -2.64
N SER A 63 -9.63 8.01 -1.53
CA SER A 63 -10.76 7.07 -1.46
C SER A 63 -11.97 7.44 -2.33
N VAL A 64 -12.01 8.65 -2.90
CA VAL A 64 -13.08 9.10 -3.80
C VAL A 64 -12.56 9.63 -5.14
N ASN A 65 -11.24 9.60 -5.35
CA ASN A 65 -10.61 10.17 -6.54
C ASN A 65 -9.38 9.35 -6.97
N SER A 66 -9.65 8.25 -7.67
CA SER A 66 -8.62 7.34 -8.19
C SER A 66 -7.65 8.03 -9.16
N ALA A 67 -8.08 9.09 -9.87
CA ALA A 67 -7.21 9.84 -10.76
C ALA A 67 -6.16 10.67 -9.99
N ALA A 68 -6.54 11.26 -8.85
CA ALA A 68 -5.60 11.93 -7.96
C ALA A 68 -4.59 10.94 -7.38
N LEU A 69 -5.06 9.77 -6.93
CA LEU A 69 -4.20 8.69 -6.46
C LEU A 69 -3.19 8.27 -7.53
N ALA A 70 -3.65 7.94 -8.75
CA ALA A 70 -2.78 7.48 -9.82
C ALA A 70 -1.70 8.52 -10.20
N ARG A 71 -2.07 9.80 -10.26
CA ARG A 71 -1.14 10.91 -10.54
C ARG A 71 -0.05 11.01 -9.47
N ASP A 72 -0.45 11.02 -8.21
CA ASP A 72 0.47 11.26 -7.10
C ASP A 72 1.31 10.01 -6.80
N PHE A 73 0.74 8.81 -6.98
CA PHE A 73 1.47 7.55 -6.96
C PHE A 73 2.57 7.50 -8.03
N THR A 74 2.24 7.87 -9.27
CA THR A 74 3.25 7.93 -10.36
C THR A 74 4.38 8.89 -10.00
N THR A 75 4.04 10.05 -9.45
CA THR A 75 5.02 11.04 -8.99
C THR A 75 5.92 10.48 -7.88
N ALA A 76 5.34 9.76 -6.92
CA ALA A 76 6.07 9.12 -5.83
C ALA A 76 7.02 8.01 -6.34
N MET A 77 6.56 7.19 -7.28
CA MET A 77 7.36 6.11 -7.87
C MET A 77 8.57 6.65 -8.66
N VAL A 78 8.40 7.75 -9.40
CA VAL A 78 9.54 8.43 -10.07
C VAL A 78 10.54 8.96 -9.05
N LYS A 79 10.06 9.62 -7.99
CA LYS A 79 10.93 10.12 -6.90
C LYS A 79 11.69 8.98 -6.21
N MET A 80 11.03 7.85 -5.98
CA MET A 80 11.65 6.66 -5.38
C MET A 80 12.73 6.07 -6.31
N GLY A 81 12.47 6.03 -7.62
CA GLY A 81 13.41 5.45 -8.60
C GLY A 81 14.71 6.23 -8.77
N VAL A 82 14.77 7.49 -8.32
CA VAL A 82 15.98 8.34 -8.39
C VAL A 82 16.73 8.42 -7.05
N ILE A 83 16.38 7.58 -6.08
CA ILE A 83 17.13 7.49 -4.81
C ILE A 83 18.47 6.82 -5.07
N SER A 84 19.54 7.61 -5.01
CA SER A 84 20.94 7.15 -5.01
C SER A 84 21.33 6.14 -6.11
N PRO A 85 21.00 6.38 -7.40
CA PRO A 85 21.33 5.43 -8.46
C PRO A 85 22.85 5.36 -8.71
N LEU A 86 23.33 4.16 -9.05
CA LEU A 86 24.66 3.99 -9.62
C LEU A 86 24.61 4.47 -11.08
N THR A 87 25.34 5.54 -11.38
CA THR A 87 25.37 6.19 -12.70
C THR A 87 26.79 6.45 -13.19
N GLY A 88 26.95 6.64 -14.49
CA GLY A 88 28.24 6.83 -15.14
C GLY A 88 29.04 5.52 -15.12
N SER A 89 30.28 5.58 -14.65
CA SER A 89 31.15 4.40 -14.50
C SER A 89 31.01 3.70 -13.13
N ARG A 90 30.04 4.10 -12.30
CA ARG A 90 29.78 3.46 -10.99
C ARG A 90 28.88 2.23 -11.18
N GLY A 91 29.28 1.11 -10.59
CA GLY A 91 28.56 -0.16 -10.69
C GLY A 91 28.97 -0.99 -11.90
N GLU A 92 28.09 -1.91 -12.30
CA GLU A 92 28.29 -2.80 -13.44
C GLU A 92 26.94 -3.17 -14.07
N ILE A 93 26.94 -3.60 -15.33
CA ILE A 93 25.79 -4.24 -15.96
C ILE A 93 25.92 -5.74 -15.74
N ARG A 94 25.12 -6.29 -14.84
CA ARG A 94 25.15 -7.72 -14.52
C ARG A 94 24.64 -8.56 -15.69
N SER A 95 25.30 -9.69 -15.94
CA SER A 95 24.80 -10.70 -16.88
C SER A 95 23.72 -11.61 -16.26
N ASN A 96 23.67 -11.66 -14.93
CA ASN A 96 22.68 -12.36 -14.13
C ASN A 96 22.37 -11.51 -12.89
N CYS A 97 21.10 -11.21 -12.65
CA CYS A 97 20.64 -10.24 -11.64
C CYS A 97 21.10 -10.59 -10.22
#